data_AF-Q86EI7-F1
#
_entry.id   AF-Q86EI7-F1
#
_cell.length_a   1.000
_cell.length_b   1.000
_cell.length_c   1.000
_cell.angle_alpha   90.00
_cell.angle_beta   90.00
_cell.angle_gamma   90.00
#
_symmetry.space_group_name_H-M   'P 1'
#
loop_
_entity.id
_entity.type
_entity.pdbx_description
1 polymer ?
#
loop_
_entity_poly.entity_id
_entity_poly.type
_entity_poly.pdbx_seq_one_letter_code
_entity_poly.pdbx_strand_id
1 'polypeptide(L)'
;MLSKKIISMSKFIILRTTRTILQLMSQAASDIATADIISSTIRSSRTGSWSLLPIQGVFSTVSPGRTLRGSLPGGPGGVSFPSWFGKNSTQNRISRTASELASHLRLATHCGSSNQLCLLLDYATPIAELITRALKEGDIDTAVQFLIKYQITREDVDAIMELTTWPNRLNRMLNIDSKVKAALTRTYNKSSHLLP
;
A
#
# COMPACT_ATOMS: atom_id res chain seq x y z
N MET A 1 7.94 -9.85 14.61
CA MET A 1 8.27 -11.18 14.03
C MET A 1 7.08 -12.14 14.12
N LEU A 2 6.41 -12.24 15.28
CA LEU A 2 5.31 -13.19 15.51
C LEU A 2 4.03 -12.93 14.70
N SER A 3 3.60 -11.66 14.57
CA SER A 3 2.32 -11.27 13.93
C SER A 3 2.03 -11.90 12.55
N LYS A 4 3.01 -11.97 11.64
CA LYS A 4 2.78 -12.56 10.29
C LYS A 4 2.74 -14.08 10.28
N LYS A 5 3.37 -14.72 11.27
CA LYS A 5 3.50 -16.18 11.30
C LYS A 5 2.30 -16.87 11.94
N ILE A 6 1.54 -16.15 12.77
CA ILE A 6 0.25 -16.62 13.30
C ILE A 6 -0.70 -17.04 12.18
N ILE A 7 -0.74 -16.27 11.08
CA ILE A 7 -1.58 -16.58 9.91
C ILE A 7 -1.03 -17.80 9.14
N SER A 8 0.29 -18.01 9.13
CA SER A 8 0.96 -19.14 8.47
C SER A 8 0.99 -20.43 9.31
N MET A 9 0.67 -20.38 10.60
CA MET A 9 0.64 -21.53 11.52
C MET A 9 -0.50 -22.52 11.22
N SER A 10 -1.36 -22.21 10.25
CA SER A 10 -2.55 -23.01 9.89
C SER A 10 -2.24 -24.41 9.37
N LYS A 11 -1.00 -24.68 8.92
CA LYS A 11 -0.69 -25.92 8.21
C LYS A 11 -0.22 -27.10 9.06
N PHE A 12 -0.06 -26.98 10.38
CA PHE A 12 0.49 -28.08 11.17
C PHE A 12 -0.01 -28.16 12.62
N ILE A 13 -1.32 -28.00 12.81
CA ILE A 13 -2.02 -28.50 14.01
C ILE A 13 -2.78 -29.74 13.54
N ILE A 14 -2.05 -30.82 13.24
CA ILE A 14 -2.58 -32.04 12.60
C ILE A 14 -3.44 -32.91 13.55
N LEU A 15 -3.60 -32.52 14.81
CA LEU A 15 -4.42 -33.25 15.80
C LEU A 15 -5.60 -32.46 16.37
N ARG A 16 -5.95 -31.29 15.81
CA ARG A 16 -7.14 -30.54 16.26
C ARG A 16 -8.05 -30.16 15.08
N THR A 17 -9.36 -30.23 15.30
CA THR A 17 -10.39 -29.79 14.34
C THR A 17 -10.10 -28.36 13.88
N THR A 18 -10.25 -28.08 12.58
CA THR A 18 -10.02 -26.76 11.96
C THR A 18 -10.67 -25.59 12.72
N ARG A 19 -11.85 -25.82 13.30
CA ARG A 19 -12.57 -24.86 14.17
C ARG A 19 -11.74 -24.40 15.37
N THR A 20 -11.03 -25.31 16.02
CA THR A 20 -10.21 -25.00 17.20
C THR A 20 -8.93 -24.24 16.82
N ILE A 21 -8.38 -24.47 15.63
CA ILE A 21 -7.21 -23.74 15.12
C ILE A 21 -7.56 -22.26 14.92
N LEU A 22 -8.69 -22.00 14.26
CA LEU A 22 -9.19 -20.64 14.04
C LEU A 22 -9.47 -19.91 15.37
N GLN A 23 -10.00 -20.60 16.38
CA GLN A 23 -10.21 -20.03 17.71
C GLN A 23 -8.89 -19.62 18.38
N LEU A 24 -7.86 -20.47 18.31
CA LEU A 24 -6.54 -20.16 18.88
C LEU A 24 -5.85 -19.02 18.11
N MET A 25 -5.98 -18.99 16.78
CA MET A 25 -5.48 -17.89 15.96
C MET A 25 -6.17 -16.57 16.28
N SER A 26 -7.50 -16.60 16.46
CA SER A 26 -8.28 -15.44 16.87
C SER A 26 -7.79 -14.90 18.20
N GLN A 27 -7.65 -15.77 19.21
CA GLN A 27 -7.15 -15.38 20.53
C GLN A 27 -5.75 -14.76 20.44
N ALA A 28 -4.84 -15.40 19.72
CA ALA A 28 -3.47 -14.90 19.58
C ALA A 28 -3.41 -13.59 18.77
N ALA A 29 -4.32 -13.38 17.82
CA ALA A 29 -4.46 -12.12 17.10
C ALA A 29 -4.98 -11.00 18.02
N SER A 30 -5.95 -11.29 18.88
CA SER A 30 -6.45 -10.36 19.91
C SER A 30 -5.33 -9.96 20.88
N ASP A 31 -4.53 -10.92 21.35
CA ASP A 31 -3.37 -10.65 22.23
C ASP A 31 -2.33 -9.74 21.55
N ILE A 32 -2.06 -9.93 20.25
CA ILE A 32 -1.16 -9.03 19.51
C ILE A 32 -1.78 -7.65 19.32
N ALA A 33 -3.09 -7.55 19.10
CA ALA A 33 -3.77 -6.28 18.95
C ALA A 33 -3.74 -5.46 20.26
N THR A 34 -3.96 -6.10 21.42
CA THR A 34 -3.81 -5.43 22.72
C THR A 34 -2.37 -4.99 22.96
N ALA A 35 -1.39 -5.82 22.58
CA ALA A 35 0.03 -5.43 22.63
C ALA A 35 0.32 -4.20 21.75
N ASP A 36 -0.31 -4.05 20.59
CA ASP A 36 -0.13 -2.89 19.72
C ASP A 36 -0.72 -1.60 20.32
N ILE A 37 -1.88 -1.69 20.99
CA ILE A 37 -2.46 -0.58 21.75
C ILE A 37 -1.51 -0.13 22.87
N ILE A 38 -0.98 -1.08 23.65
CA ILE A 38 0.02 -0.79 24.70
C ILE A 38 1.28 -0.17 24.09
N SER A 39 1.76 -0.73 22.99
CA SER A 39 2.93 -0.28 22.23
C SER A 39 2.77 1.15 21.72
N SER A 40 1.58 1.55 21.27
CA SER A 40 1.26 2.93 20.88
C SER A 40 1.24 3.88 22.08
N THR A 41 0.72 3.41 23.23
CA THR A 41 0.71 4.18 24.49
C THR A 41 2.12 4.44 25.00
N ILE A 42 3.01 3.44 24.94
CA ILE A 42 4.44 3.57 25.32
C ILE A 42 5.15 4.60 24.43
N ARG A 43 4.84 4.61 23.12
CA ARG A 43 5.43 5.56 22.15
C ARG A 43 4.78 6.94 22.14
N SER A 44 3.71 7.16 22.90
CA SER A 44 3.03 8.46 22.94
C SER A 44 3.93 9.55 23.51
N SER A 45 3.96 10.71 22.85
CA SER A 45 4.98 11.76 23.01
C SER A 45 4.98 12.49 24.36
N ARG A 46 3.90 12.36 25.16
CA ARG A 46 3.70 13.20 26.35
C ARG A 46 4.36 12.64 27.61
N THR A 47 4.40 11.32 27.75
CA THR A 47 4.90 10.65 28.96
C THR A 47 5.20 9.20 28.55
N GLY A 48 6.41 8.90 28.09
CA GLY A 48 6.76 7.55 27.67
C GLY A 48 6.61 6.56 28.84
N SER A 49 5.52 5.78 28.87
CA SER A 49 5.17 4.85 29.94
C SER A 49 5.96 3.55 29.83
N TRP A 50 7.29 3.61 29.98
CA TRP A 50 8.20 2.46 29.87
C TRP A 50 7.95 1.37 30.91
N SER A 51 7.25 1.69 32.01
CA SER A 51 6.78 0.72 33.00
C SER A 51 5.84 -0.35 32.42
N LEU A 52 5.24 -0.09 31.24
CA LEU A 52 4.35 -1.03 30.55
C LEU A 52 5.09 -2.04 29.66
N LEU A 53 6.42 -1.93 29.50
CA LEU A 53 7.21 -2.85 28.68
C LEU A 53 7.04 -4.34 29.06
N PRO A 54 7.03 -4.73 30.35
CA PRO A 54 6.81 -6.14 30.72
C PRO A 54 5.45 -6.64 30.26
N ILE A 55 4.40 -5.82 30.41
CA ILE A 55 3.04 -6.14 29.99
C ILE A 55 2.96 -6.27 28.45
N GLN A 56 3.62 -5.38 27.72
CA GLN A 56 3.74 -5.46 26.27
C GLN A 56 4.44 -6.77 25.85
N GLY A 57 5.51 -7.16 26.54
CA GLY A 57 6.24 -8.40 26.30
C GLY A 57 5.35 -9.64 26.46
N VAL A 58 4.52 -9.68 27.50
CA VAL A 58 3.57 -10.78 27.75
C VAL A 58 2.56 -10.92 26.62
N PHE A 59 1.89 -9.83 26.23
CA PHE A 59 0.86 -9.87 25.19
C PHE A 59 1.43 -10.04 23.77
N SER A 60 2.64 -9.53 23.50
CA SER A 60 3.25 -9.64 22.17
C SER A 60 3.95 -10.98 21.91
N THR A 61 4.52 -11.62 22.96
CA THR A 61 5.37 -12.82 22.80
C THR A 61 4.88 -14.03 23.57
N VAL A 62 4.64 -13.89 24.87
CA VAL A 62 4.40 -15.03 25.78
C VAL A 62 3.02 -15.62 25.57
N SER A 63 1.96 -14.80 25.56
CA SER A 63 0.58 -15.26 25.39
C SER A 63 0.34 -15.86 23.99
N PRO A 64 0.71 -15.18 22.87
CA PRO A 64 0.56 -15.77 21.54
C PRO A 64 1.41 -17.03 21.36
N GLY A 65 2.62 -17.07 21.92
CA GLY A 65 3.51 -18.23 21.87
C GLY A 65 2.94 -19.45 22.59
N ARG A 66 2.28 -19.25 23.74
CA ARG A 66 1.59 -20.32 24.49
C ARG A 66 0.35 -20.82 23.75
N THR A 67 -0.44 -19.91 23.21
CA THR A 67 -1.69 -20.20 22.48
C THR A 67 -1.41 -20.95 21.18
N LEU A 68 -0.34 -20.60 20.46
CA LEU A 68 0.06 -21.17 19.16
C LEU A 68 1.27 -22.09 19.24
N ARG A 69 1.47 -22.77 20.38
CA ARG A 69 2.55 -23.75 20.54
C ARG A 69 2.45 -24.83 19.45
N GLY A 70 3.58 -25.15 18.83
CA GLY A 70 3.63 -26.15 17.77
C GLY A 70 4.88 -26.01 16.91
N SER A 71 4.98 -26.87 15.90
CA SER A 71 6.05 -26.80 14.91
C SER A 71 5.88 -25.53 14.06
N LEU A 72 6.96 -24.77 13.92
CA LEU A 72 6.96 -23.56 13.10
C LEU A 72 6.75 -23.91 11.63
N PRO A 73 5.91 -23.16 10.88
CA PRO A 73 5.84 -23.32 9.44
C PRO A 73 7.23 -23.02 8.85
N GLY A 74 7.81 -24.00 8.15
CA GLY A 74 9.17 -23.95 7.58
C GLY A 74 10.23 -24.81 8.28
N GLY A 75 9.88 -25.61 9.31
CA GLY A 75 10.82 -26.51 9.99
C GLY A 75 11.73 -25.80 11.01
N PRO A 76 12.75 -26.51 11.56
CA PRO A 76 13.72 -25.93 12.48
C PRO A 76 14.44 -24.74 11.82
N GLY A 77 14.26 -23.53 12.35
CA GLY A 77 14.84 -22.30 11.79
C GLY A 77 13.95 -21.50 10.83
N GLY A 78 12.69 -21.90 10.59
CA GLY A 78 11.83 -21.26 9.59
C GLY A 78 11.38 -19.81 9.90
N VAL A 79 12.03 -19.06 10.79
CA VAL A 79 11.60 -17.70 11.17
C VAL A 79 12.06 -16.69 10.12
N SER A 80 11.12 -16.17 9.33
CA SER A 80 11.40 -15.15 8.32
C SER A 80 11.46 -13.74 8.92
N PHE A 81 12.20 -12.87 8.26
CA PHE A 81 12.27 -11.46 8.62
C PHE A 81 10.86 -10.81 8.54
N PRO A 82 10.49 -9.92 9.48
CA PRO A 82 9.20 -9.25 9.43
C PRO A 82 9.06 -8.38 8.19
N SER A 83 8.22 -8.79 7.23
CA SER A 83 7.96 -7.98 6.03
C SER A 83 7.07 -6.75 6.30
N TRP A 84 6.85 -6.35 7.56
CA TRP A 84 6.14 -5.11 7.90
C TRP A 84 7.00 -3.89 7.58
N PHE A 85 8.31 -3.92 7.85
CA PHE A 85 9.21 -2.80 7.57
C PHE A 85 9.23 -2.39 6.09
N GLY A 86 9.32 -3.37 5.19
CA GLY A 86 9.25 -3.11 3.75
C GLY A 86 7.90 -2.52 3.33
N LYS A 87 6.79 -3.04 3.88
CA LYS A 87 5.45 -2.49 3.61
C LYS A 87 5.28 -1.08 4.15
N ASN A 88 5.80 -0.79 5.35
CA ASN A 88 5.75 0.54 5.96
C ASN A 88 6.54 1.57 5.14
N SER A 89 7.74 1.20 4.67
CA SER A 89 8.52 2.04 3.75
C SER A 89 7.80 2.29 2.43
N THR A 90 7.21 1.25 1.85
CA THR A 90 6.43 1.34 0.61
C THR A 90 5.20 2.25 0.78
N GLN A 91 4.48 2.11 1.90
CA GLN A 91 3.33 2.96 2.25
C GLN A 91 3.73 4.43 2.34
N ASN A 92 4.85 4.74 3.00
CA ASN A 92 5.34 6.12 3.12
C ASN A 92 5.74 6.70 1.76
N ARG A 93 6.38 5.91 0.90
CA ARG A 93 6.70 6.32 -0.48
C ARG A 93 5.42 6.66 -1.25
N ILE A 94 4.45 5.73 -1.26
CA ILE A 94 3.14 5.92 -1.92
C ILE A 94 2.42 7.16 -1.39
N SER A 95 2.43 7.37 -0.07
CA SER A 95 1.82 8.56 0.55
C SER A 95 2.46 9.87 0.05
N ARG A 96 3.79 9.93 -0.05
CA ARG A 96 4.47 11.14 -0.55
C ARG A 96 4.13 11.41 -2.01
N THR A 97 4.21 10.38 -2.85
CA THR A 97 3.85 10.47 -4.27
C THR A 97 2.38 10.89 -4.46
N ALA A 98 1.46 10.34 -3.66
CA ALA A 98 0.06 10.74 -3.70
C ALA A 98 -0.17 12.20 -3.25
N SER A 99 0.59 12.67 -2.26
CA SER A 99 0.53 14.07 -1.80
C SER A 99 1.06 15.05 -2.85
N GLU A 100 2.14 14.71 -3.53
CA GLU A 100 2.71 15.49 -4.64
C GLU A 100 1.71 15.58 -5.80
N LEU A 101 1.19 14.44 -6.23
CA LEU A 101 0.16 14.35 -7.26
C LEU A 101 -1.11 15.15 -6.90
N ALA A 102 -1.54 15.10 -5.64
CA ALA A 102 -2.68 15.88 -5.16
C ALA A 102 -2.41 17.39 -5.16
N SER A 103 -1.16 17.82 -5.01
CA SER A 103 -0.80 19.23 -5.10
C SER A 103 -0.92 19.75 -6.54
N HIS A 104 -0.47 18.97 -7.53
CA HIS A 104 -0.58 19.32 -8.96
C HIS A 104 -2.04 19.33 -9.43
N LEU A 105 -2.82 18.31 -9.05
CA LEU A 105 -4.22 18.15 -9.47
C LEU A 105 -5.22 19.01 -8.68
N ARG A 106 -4.77 19.83 -7.73
CA ARG A 106 -5.61 20.56 -6.79
C ARG A 106 -6.62 21.48 -7.49
N LEU A 107 -6.18 22.20 -8.53
CA LEU A 107 -7.03 23.14 -9.26
C LEU A 107 -8.09 22.41 -10.10
N ALA A 108 -7.75 21.25 -10.66
CA ALA A 108 -8.61 20.53 -11.59
C ALA A 108 -9.62 19.59 -10.91
N THR A 109 -9.26 19.02 -9.76
CA THR A 109 -10.09 18.02 -9.05
C THR A 109 -10.75 18.58 -7.79
N HIS A 110 -10.39 19.81 -7.38
CA HIS A 110 -10.75 20.39 -6.07
C HIS A 110 -10.39 19.51 -4.87
N CYS A 111 -9.63 18.43 -5.06
CA CYS A 111 -9.18 17.57 -3.99
C CYS A 111 -8.17 18.35 -3.15
N GLY A 112 -8.53 18.68 -1.92
CA GLY A 112 -7.64 19.39 -1.00
C GLY A 112 -6.40 18.56 -0.70
N SER A 113 -5.24 19.23 -0.57
CA SER A 113 -3.99 18.64 -0.09
C SER A 113 -4.14 17.94 1.28
N SER A 114 -5.20 18.23 2.04
CA SER A 114 -5.50 17.60 3.33
C SER A 114 -5.91 16.12 3.20
N ASN A 115 -6.50 15.70 2.08
CA ASN A 115 -7.05 14.35 1.91
C ASN A 115 -6.56 13.69 0.62
N GLN A 116 -5.26 13.39 0.53
CA GLN A 116 -4.65 12.64 -0.58
C GLN A 116 -5.37 11.31 -0.91
N LEU A 117 -6.09 10.73 0.07
CA LEU A 117 -6.84 9.48 -0.10
C LEU A 117 -8.04 9.63 -1.04
N CYS A 118 -8.69 10.79 -1.07
CA CYS A 118 -9.81 11.04 -1.99
C CYS A 118 -9.34 10.96 -3.44
N LEU A 119 -8.18 11.53 -3.75
CA LEU A 119 -7.57 11.41 -5.08
C LEU A 119 -7.30 9.95 -5.45
N LEU A 120 -6.74 9.18 -4.52
CA LEU A 120 -6.36 7.79 -4.78
C LEU A 120 -7.58 6.87 -4.97
N LEU A 121 -8.64 7.08 -4.19
CA LEU A 121 -9.85 6.25 -4.22
C LEU A 121 -10.79 6.62 -5.37
N ASP A 122 -11.02 7.92 -5.59
CA ASP A 122 -12.08 8.38 -6.50
C ASP A 122 -11.55 8.73 -7.89
N TYR A 123 -10.34 9.31 -7.99
CA TYR A 123 -9.85 9.91 -9.23
C TYR A 123 -8.72 9.13 -9.92
N ALA A 124 -7.81 8.50 -9.17
CA ALA A 124 -6.61 7.89 -9.76
C ALA A 124 -6.96 6.79 -10.78
N THR A 125 -7.93 5.93 -10.46
CA THR A 125 -8.38 4.86 -11.35
C THR A 125 -9.00 5.38 -12.65
N PRO A 126 -10.01 6.27 -12.64
CA PRO A 126 -10.60 6.78 -13.88
C PRO A 126 -9.60 7.62 -14.69
N ILE A 127 -8.72 8.41 -14.06
CA ILE A 127 -7.67 9.16 -14.77
C ILE A 127 -6.74 8.20 -15.53
N ALA A 128 -6.26 7.15 -14.86
CA ALA A 128 -5.41 6.14 -15.49
C ALA A 128 -6.13 5.40 -16.64
N GLU A 129 -7.43 5.13 -16.50
CA GLU A 129 -8.24 4.49 -17.53
C GLU A 129 -8.42 5.38 -18.76
N LEU A 130 -8.72 6.67 -18.57
CA LEU A 130 -8.86 7.63 -19.67
C LEU A 130 -7.56 7.78 -20.46
N ILE A 131 -6.41 7.90 -19.77
CA ILE A 131 -5.10 7.97 -20.40
C ILE A 131 -4.79 6.67 -21.16
N THR A 132 -4.99 5.51 -20.52
CA THR A 132 -4.66 4.22 -21.15
C THR A 132 -5.61 3.86 -22.29
N ARG A 133 -6.87 4.30 -22.27
CA ARG A 133 -7.81 4.11 -23.37
C ARG A 133 -7.38 4.90 -24.60
N ALA A 134 -7.12 6.20 -24.45
CA ALA A 134 -6.65 7.04 -25.55
C ALA A 134 -5.35 6.49 -26.19
N LEU A 135 -4.40 6.04 -25.36
CA LEU A 135 -3.15 5.44 -25.84
C LEU A 135 -3.33 4.09 -26.54
N LYS A 136 -4.37 3.31 -26.22
CA LYS A 136 -4.69 2.05 -26.92
C LYS A 136 -5.34 2.32 -28.28
N GLU A 137 -6.14 3.36 -28.37
CA GLU A 137 -6.78 3.80 -29.61
C GLU A 137 -5.80 4.53 -30.54
N GLY A 138 -4.62 4.90 -30.04
CA GLY A 138 -3.58 5.61 -30.79
C GLY A 138 -3.82 7.11 -30.89
N ASP A 139 -4.82 7.64 -30.18
CA ASP A 139 -5.18 9.04 -30.18
C ASP A 139 -4.34 9.81 -29.14
N ILE A 140 -3.18 10.27 -29.61
CA ILE A 140 -2.20 10.97 -28.78
C ILE A 140 -2.66 12.39 -28.47
N ASP A 141 -3.38 13.03 -29.38
CA ASP A 141 -3.78 14.44 -29.23
C ASP A 141 -4.83 14.60 -28.13
N THR A 142 -5.81 13.69 -28.04
CA THR A 142 -6.77 13.73 -26.93
C THR A 142 -6.13 13.40 -25.60
N ALA A 143 -5.16 12.47 -25.57
CA ALA A 143 -4.39 12.19 -24.37
C ALA A 143 -3.61 13.44 -23.89
N VAL A 144 -2.93 14.15 -24.80
CA VAL A 144 -2.18 15.37 -24.45
C VAL A 144 -3.11 16.50 -24.01
N GLN A 145 -4.23 16.71 -24.71
CA GLN A 145 -5.22 17.71 -24.30
C GLN A 145 -5.78 17.42 -22.90
N PHE A 146 -6.01 16.15 -22.57
CA PHE A 146 -6.42 15.73 -21.23
C PHE A 146 -5.33 16.06 -20.19
N LEU A 147 -4.06 15.74 -20.47
CA LEU A 147 -2.95 16.06 -19.58
C LEU A 147 -2.85 17.57 -19.32
N ILE A 148 -2.95 18.40 -20.37
CA ILE A 148 -2.90 19.86 -20.24
C ILE A 148 -4.11 20.38 -19.45
N LYS A 149 -5.32 19.88 -19.74
CA LYS A 149 -6.55 20.30 -19.07
C LYS A 149 -6.52 20.07 -17.57
N TYR A 150 -5.96 18.94 -17.14
CA TYR A 150 -5.85 18.58 -15.73
C TYR A 150 -4.49 18.97 -15.12
N GLN A 151 -3.61 19.68 -15.86
CA GLN A 151 -2.27 20.06 -15.41
C GLN A 151 -1.44 18.85 -14.91
N ILE A 152 -1.60 17.70 -15.55
CA ILE A 152 -0.88 16.48 -15.22
C ILE A 152 0.47 16.52 -15.94
N THR A 153 1.57 16.38 -15.18
CA THR A 153 2.91 16.30 -15.73
C THR A 153 3.20 14.92 -16.33
N ARG A 154 4.28 14.79 -17.12
CA ARG A 154 4.66 13.48 -17.64
C ARG A 154 5.03 12.53 -16.49
N GLU A 155 5.67 13.03 -15.45
CA GLU A 155 6.08 12.30 -14.26
C GLU A 155 4.85 11.81 -13.47
N ASP A 156 3.81 12.64 -13.37
CA ASP A 156 2.55 12.28 -12.72
C ASP A 156 1.84 11.12 -13.42
N VAL A 157 1.98 10.96 -14.74
CA VAL A 157 1.41 9.82 -15.46
C VAL A 157 2.00 8.51 -14.94
N ASP A 158 3.33 8.43 -14.75
CA ASP A 158 3.95 7.22 -14.22
C ASP A 158 3.55 6.99 -12.76
N ALA A 159 3.45 8.07 -11.96
CA ALA A 159 2.97 8.00 -10.58
C ALA A 159 1.54 7.47 -10.49
N ILE A 160 0.60 7.98 -11.30
CA ILE A 160 -0.79 7.51 -11.38
C ILE A 160 -0.85 6.02 -11.74
N MET A 161 0.00 5.58 -12.67
CA MET A 161 0.05 4.18 -13.11
C MET A 161 0.60 3.27 -12.00
N GLU A 162 1.60 3.71 -11.25
CA GLU A 162 2.09 3.01 -10.06
C GLU A 162 1.01 2.92 -8.97
N LEU A 163 0.37 4.05 -8.63
CA LEU A 163 -0.66 4.13 -7.59
C LEU A 163 -1.90 3.28 -7.88
N THR A 164 -2.18 3.02 -9.16
CA THR A 164 -3.33 2.23 -9.58
C THR A 164 -3.01 0.76 -9.88
N THR A 165 -1.77 0.34 -9.62
CA THR A 165 -1.35 -1.05 -9.79
C THR A 165 -1.74 -1.88 -8.57
N TRP A 166 -2.47 -2.97 -8.80
CA TRP A 166 -2.88 -3.92 -7.76
C TRP A 166 -2.22 -5.28 -8.02
N PRO A 167 -1.86 -6.05 -6.97
CA PRO A 167 -1.07 -7.28 -7.10
C PRO A 167 -1.72 -8.40 -7.92
N ASN A 168 -3.01 -8.28 -8.28
CA ASN A 168 -3.73 -9.24 -9.11
C ASN A 168 -4.34 -8.60 -10.37
N ARG A 169 -3.83 -7.42 -10.78
CA ARG A 169 -4.24 -6.76 -12.03
C ARG A 169 -3.01 -6.52 -12.90
N LEU A 170 -3.16 -6.78 -14.19
CA LEU A 170 -2.13 -6.46 -15.18
C LEU A 170 -1.90 -4.94 -15.19
N ASN A 171 -0.65 -4.52 -15.29
CA ASN A 171 -0.32 -3.11 -15.44
C ASN A 171 -1.02 -2.58 -16.70
N ARG A 172 -1.75 -1.47 -16.56
CA ARG A 172 -2.57 -0.92 -17.65
C ARG A 172 -1.75 -0.51 -18.88
N MET A 173 -0.46 -0.27 -18.70
CA MET A 173 0.48 0.13 -19.74
C MET A 173 1.21 -1.02 -20.46
N LEU A 174 0.99 -2.30 -20.10
CA LEU A 174 1.72 -3.42 -20.70
C LEU A 174 1.42 -3.63 -22.19
N ASN A 175 0.18 -3.35 -22.62
CA ASN A 175 -0.26 -3.60 -23.99
C ASN A 175 -0.19 -2.36 -24.90
N ILE A 176 0.52 -1.30 -24.47
CA ILE A 176 0.68 -0.07 -25.24
C ILE A 176 2.04 -0.11 -25.93
N ASP A 177 2.06 0.09 -27.25
CA ASP A 177 3.31 0.14 -28.02
C ASP A 177 4.25 1.22 -27.48
N SER A 178 5.51 0.85 -27.34
CA SER A 178 6.63 1.74 -27.06
C SER A 178 6.65 2.99 -27.95
N LYS A 179 6.26 2.87 -29.23
CA LYS A 179 6.20 4.01 -30.16
C LYS A 179 5.16 5.04 -29.74
N VAL A 180 3.99 4.60 -29.29
CA VAL A 180 2.90 5.49 -28.84
C VAL A 180 3.29 6.21 -27.55
N LYS A 181 3.96 5.51 -26.62
CA LYS A 181 4.51 6.14 -25.39
C LYS A 181 5.56 7.20 -25.71
N ALA A 182 6.46 6.92 -26.66
CA ALA A 182 7.47 7.88 -27.09
C ALA A 182 6.84 9.08 -27.81
N ALA A 183 5.79 8.85 -28.61
CA ALA A 183 5.06 9.90 -29.28
C ALA A 183 4.33 10.82 -28.29
N LEU A 184 3.68 10.27 -27.25
CA LEU A 184 3.05 11.03 -26.16
C LEU A 184 4.04 12.00 -25.48
N THR A 185 5.25 11.54 -25.15
CA THR A 185 6.26 12.40 -24.52
C THR A 185 6.74 13.51 -25.46
N ARG A 186 6.90 13.21 -26.77
CA ARG A 186 7.33 14.22 -27.76
C ARG A 186 6.26 15.28 -28.00
N THR A 187 5.00 14.89 -28.10
CA THR A 187 3.88 15.82 -28.31
C THR A 187 3.61 16.65 -27.07
N TYR A 188 3.69 16.06 -25.87
CA TYR A 188 3.59 16.78 -24.60
C TYR A 188 4.67 17.86 -24.47
N ASN A 189 5.94 17.52 -24.71
CA ASN A 189 7.04 18.49 -24.64
C ASN A 189 6.94 19.61 -25.69
N LYS A 190 6.30 19.33 -26.84
CA LYS A 190 6.05 20.34 -27.89
C LYS A 190 4.91 21.29 -27.50
N SER A 191 3.96 20.83 -26.68
CA SER A 191 2.83 21.62 -26.25
C SER A 191 3.21 22.61 -25.14
N SER A 192 2.75 23.85 -25.24
CA SER A 192 2.93 24.85 -24.20
C SER A 192 2.03 24.51 -23.01
N HIS A 193 2.63 24.08 -21.91
CA HIS A 193 1.94 23.78 -20.65
C HIS A 193 2.56 24.60 -19.52
N LEU A 194 1.73 24.94 -18.54
CA LEU A 194 2.21 25.57 -17.30
C LEU A 194 2.76 24.47 -16.41
N LEU A 195 3.96 24.70 -15.87
CA LEU A 195 4.50 23.87 -14.81
C LEU A 195 3.84 24.29 -13.48
N PRO A 196 3.54 23.32 -12.59
CA PRO A 196 2.91 23.57 -11.29
C PRO A 196 3.79 24.41 -10.35
#